data_AF-A0A1V5YTZ5-F1
#
_entry.id   AF-A0A1V5YTZ5-F1
#
_cell.length_a   1.000
_cell.length_b   1.000
_cell.length_c   1.000
_cell.angle_alpha   90.00
_cell.angle_beta   90.00
_cell.angle_gamma   90.00
#
_symmetry.space_group_name_H-M   'P 1'
#
loop_
_entity.id
_entity.type
_entity.pdbx_description
1 polymer ?
#
loop_
_entity_poly.entity_id
_entity_poly.type
_entity_poly.pdbx_seq_one_letter_code
_entity_poly.pdbx_strand_id
1 'polypeptide(L)'
;METTKLWSLCVLLISSLLLSCESKEFGANEYDPNTPITVSQMPKVFSFSPVEGKTGDTITIKGINFTTAVSVSFGGKMSKSFEIINDSVIHAVIGFGGSGTVSVTNHKGTKFLEGFTYIVVIPPTPNPNLALNKSATASSASSNSEALAIDGDLDTHWTASEGDDHWYKVDLQRVYEINRIHIVWKAAYASEFELQVSTDDVSFTTVYSTTSGEGGTVDYKFEDTPARYVKILLHKRGTTSNYSFSEFEVYADPPPVNLALFKTGSSSGDFNSPSLALDGDPNTRWSATEGDNHWYKVDLGSVVKVGRIYIMWEGAYASEYAIELSVDDETYTEVFSTTTGTGGNVDHIFEQTETRYIRIQLIKRGTPWNMSFWEFQVFEE
;
A
#
# COMPACT_ATOMS: atom_id res chain seq x y z
N MET A 1 -26.91 33.01 -74.97
CA MET A 1 -26.29 32.42 -73.77
C MET A 1 -26.74 30.96 -73.68
N GLU A 2 -26.18 30.00 -74.43
CA GLU A 2 -24.76 29.67 -74.68
C GLU A 2 -24.09 29.03 -73.44
N THR A 3 -23.33 27.93 -73.52
CA THR A 3 -23.00 27.05 -74.69
C THR A 3 -22.51 25.67 -74.20
N THR A 4 -22.82 24.60 -74.95
CA THR A 4 -22.06 23.32 -75.15
C THR A 4 -21.23 22.74 -73.97
N LYS A 5 -21.40 21.48 -73.54
CA LYS A 5 -21.11 20.18 -74.22
C LYS A 5 -21.70 19.02 -73.37
N LEU A 6 -22.19 17.84 -73.81
CA LEU A 6 -22.15 17.01 -75.04
C LEU A 6 -20.81 16.31 -75.36
N TRP A 7 -20.71 14.99 -75.60
CA TRP A 7 -21.69 13.89 -75.77
C TRP A 7 -20.99 12.50 -75.49
N SER A 8 -21.68 11.42 -75.06
CA SER A 8 -22.24 10.29 -75.88
C SER A 8 -21.18 9.39 -76.56
N LEU A 9 -21.19 8.04 -76.60
CA LEU A 9 -22.03 6.94 -76.04
C LEU A 9 -21.27 5.57 -76.15
N CYS A 10 -22.01 4.44 -76.05
CA CYS A 10 -21.72 3.07 -76.57
C CYS A 10 -20.92 2.06 -75.71
N VAL A 11 -21.21 0.72 -75.74
CA VAL A 11 -22.44 -0.04 -76.08
C VAL A 11 -22.32 -1.54 -75.65
N LEU A 12 -23.45 -2.22 -75.34
CA LEU A 12 -23.60 -3.71 -75.18
C LEU A 12 -22.77 -4.38 -74.04
N LEU A 13 -23.01 -5.61 -73.57
CA LEU A 13 -24.07 -6.62 -73.78
C LEU A 13 -24.35 -7.42 -72.47
N ILE A 14 -25.32 -8.34 -72.52
CA ILE A 14 -25.85 -9.16 -71.42
C ILE A 14 -25.16 -10.53 -71.36
N SER A 15 -24.76 -11.04 -70.18
CA SER A 15 -25.07 -12.42 -69.71
C SER A 15 -24.38 -12.88 -68.39
N SER A 16 -25.02 -13.85 -67.73
CA SER A 16 -24.48 -14.94 -66.88
C SER A 16 -23.57 -14.67 -65.65
N LEU A 17 -24.15 -14.95 -64.49
CA LEU A 17 -23.65 -15.63 -63.28
C LEU A 17 -22.16 -16.10 -63.16
N LEU A 18 -21.67 -15.91 -61.91
CA LEU A 18 -20.71 -16.74 -61.14
C LEU A 18 -19.19 -16.62 -61.40
N LEU A 19 -18.44 -16.82 -60.30
CA LEU A 19 -16.99 -16.63 -60.07
C LEU A 19 -16.50 -15.16 -60.16
N SER A 20 -15.52 -14.71 -59.37
CA SER A 20 -14.85 -15.33 -58.21
C SER A 20 -14.47 -14.26 -57.17
N CYS A 21 -14.33 -14.68 -55.90
CA CYS A 21 -13.68 -13.85 -54.87
C CYS A 21 -12.16 -13.99 -55.02
N GLU A 22 -11.43 -12.87 -55.14
CA GLU A 22 -9.97 -12.86 -55.02
C GLU A 22 -9.53 -12.22 -53.70
N SER A 23 -9.20 -13.07 -52.73
CA SER A 23 -8.49 -12.68 -51.51
C SER A 23 -7.03 -12.40 -51.83
N LYS A 24 -6.65 -11.12 -51.96
CA LYS A 24 -5.24 -10.70 -51.91
C LYS A 24 -4.79 -10.46 -50.47
N GLU A 25 -4.79 -11.54 -49.69
CA GLU A 25 -4.02 -11.60 -48.45
C GLU A 25 -2.53 -11.80 -48.73
N PHE A 26 -1.72 -11.64 -47.68
CA PHE A 26 -0.28 -11.59 -47.73
C PHE A 26 0.35 -12.83 -48.36
N GLY A 27 1.48 -12.62 -49.06
CA GLY A 27 2.07 -13.58 -49.98
C GLY A 27 2.24 -14.98 -49.39
N ALA A 28 1.47 -15.93 -49.93
CA ALA A 28 1.84 -17.33 -49.87
C ALA A 28 3.17 -17.50 -50.62
N ASN A 29 4.18 -18.05 -49.95
CA ASN A 29 5.34 -18.60 -50.63
C ASN A 29 4.90 -19.71 -51.59
N GLU A 30 5.73 -20.04 -52.59
CA GLU A 30 5.54 -21.27 -53.34
C GLU A 30 5.46 -22.46 -52.37
N TYR A 31 4.58 -23.42 -52.66
CA TYR A 31 4.37 -24.60 -51.82
C TYR A 31 5.62 -25.50 -51.88
N ASP A 32 6.55 -25.27 -50.97
CA ASP A 32 7.63 -26.20 -50.68
C ASP A 32 7.08 -27.37 -49.83
N PRO A 33 7.01 -28.61 -50.36
CA PRO A 33 6.53 -29.77 -49.61
C PRO A 33 7.47 -30.20 -48.48
N ASN A 34 8.66 -29.59 -48.35
CA ASN A 34 9.62 -29.85 -47.28
C ASN A 34 9.49 -28.87 -46.10
N THR A 35 8.74 -27.77 -46.25
CA THR A 35 8.49 -26.80 -45.19
C THR A 35 7.57 -27.44 -44.14
N PRO A 36 8.03 -27.63 -42.87
CA PRO A 36 7.24 -28.34 -41.88
C PRO A 36 5.97 -27.56 -41.51
N ILE A 37 4.80 -28.15 -41.74
CA ILE A 37 3.51 -27.54 -41.39
C ILE A 37 3.35 -27.55 -39.87
N THR A 38 3.74 -26.46 -39.21
CA THR A 38 3.56 -26.24 -37.77
C THR A 38 2.08 -25.95 -37.48
N VAL A 39 1.30 -27.01 -37.30
CA VAL A 39 -0.10 -26.91 -36.86
C VAL A 39 -0.15 -26.31 -35.45
N SER A 40 -0.38 -24.99 -35.37
CA SER A 40 -0.59 -24.28 -34.11
C SER A 40 -1.77 -24.90 -33.35
N GLN A 41 -1.46 -25.50 -32.21
CA GLN A 41 -2.40 -26.12 -31.27
C GLN A 41 -2.55 -25.26 -30.01
N MET A 42 -3.53 -25.56 -29.14
CA MET A 42 -3.58 -24.99 -27.79
C MET A 42 -2.29 -25.27 -27.01
N PRO A 43 -1.84 -24.35 -26.13
CA PRO A 43 -0.70 -24.60 -25.26
C PRO A 43 -1.06 -25.69 -24.25
N LYS A 44 -0.06 -26.43 -23.75
CA LYS A 44 -0.30 -27.34 -22.61
C LYS A 44 0.83 -27.19 -21.61
N VAL A 45 0.50 -26.78 -20.39
CA VAL A 45 1.43 -26.73 -19.25
C VAL A 45 1.49 -28.12 -18.60
N PHE A 46 2.69 -28.61 -18.34
CA PHE A 46 2.94 -29.87 -17.63
C PHE A 46 3.43 -29.65 -16.20
N SER A 47 4.28 -28.64 -16.00
CA SER A 47 4.80 -28.23 -14.69
C SER A 47 5.37 -26.81 -14.75
N PHE A 48 5.58 -26.24 -13.58
CA PHE A 48 6.36 -25.01 -13.39
C PHE A 48 7.30 -25.20 -12.20
N SER A 49 8.41 -24.44 -12.17
CA SER A 49 9.35 -24.45 -11.06
C SER A 49 10.09 -23.11 -10.93
N PRO A 50 10.26 -22.53 -9.72
CA PRO A 50 9.66 -22.97 -8.46
C PRO A 50 8.13 -23.00 -8.46
N VAL A 51 7.53 -23.66 -7.46
CA VAL A 51 6.05 -23.67 -7.27
C VAL A 51 5.54 -22.45 -6.49
N GLU A 52 6.46 -21.66 -5.95
CA GLU A 52 6.17 -20.45 -5.19
C GLU A 52 7.13 -19.32 -5.60
N GLY A 53 6.72 -18.07 -5.49
CA GLY A 53 7.59 -16.94 -5.84
C GLY A 53 6.94 -15.57 -5.68
N LYS A 54 7.78 -14.55 -5.55
CA LYS A 54 7.42 -13.12 -5.36
C LYS A 54 7.65 -12.30 -6.63
N THR A 55 7.23 -11.03 -6.64
CA THR A 55 7.54 -10.09 -7.73
C THR A 55 9.04 -10.06 -8.05
N GLY A 56 9.37 -10.21 -9.33
CA GLY A 56 10.74 -10.24 -9.84
C GLY A 56 11.39 -11.62 -9.90
N ASP A 57 10.87 -12.63 -9.19
CA ASP A 57 11.32 -14.01 -9.36
C ASP A 57 10.96 -14.54 -10.76
N THR A 58 11.76 -15.48 -11.27
CA THR A 58 11.55 -16.10 -12.59
C THR A 58 11.11 -17.55 -12.43
N ILE A 59 9.94 -17.88 -12.96
CA ILE A 59 9.40 -19.24 -12.99
C ILE A 59 9.69 -19.88 -14.35
N THR A 60 10.26 -21.08 -14.33
CA THR A 60 10.42 -21.93 -15.52
C THR A 60 9.15 -22.75 -15.73
N ILE A 61 8.42 -22.49 -16.82
CA ILE A 61 7.20 -23.20 -17.20
C ILE A 61 7.55 -24.22 -18.28
N LYS A 62 7.15 -25.48 -18.09
CA LYS A 62 7.39 -26.60 -19.02
C LYS A 62 6.09 -27.11 -19.64
N GLY A 63 6.11 -27.43 -20.92
CA GLY A 63 4.90 -27.72 -21.68
C GLY A 63 5.14 -28.15 -23.13
N ILE A 64 4.21 -27.79 -24.01
CA ILE A 64 4.26 -27.87 -25.48
C ILE A 64 3.40 -26.75 -26.11
N ASN A 65 3.63 -26.46 -27.39
CA ASN A 65 2.95 -25.47 -28.23
C ASN A 65 3.14 -24.02 -27.74
N PHE A 66 4.29 -23.72 -27.11
CA PHE A 66 4.64 -22.40 -26.56
C PHE A 66 5.21 -21.41 -27.60
N THR A 67 5.63 -21.86 -28.78
CA THR A 67 6.20 -20.99 -29.86
C THR A 67 5.32 -19.82 -30.30
N THR A 68 4.02 -19.88 -30.03
CA THR A 68 3.04 -18.82 -30.39
C THR A 68 2.36 -18.19 -29.18
N ALA A 69 2.95 -18.34 -27.98
CA ALA A 69 2.43 -17.78 -26.74
C ALA A 69 2.47 -16.24 -26.75
N VAL A 70 1.41 -15.63 -26.25
CA VAL A 70 1.19 -14.16 -26.21
C VAL A 70 0.95 -13.63 -24.79
N SER A 71 0.72 -14.50 -23.82
CA SER A 71 0.48 -14.13 -22.42
C SER A 71 0.82 -15.29 -21.48
N VAL A 72 1.40 -14.93 -20.33
CA VAL A 72 1.54 -15.77 -19.15
C VAL A 72 0.88 -15.06 -17.97
N SER A 73 0.25 -15.81 -17.06
CA SER A 73 -0.31 -15.27 -15.81
C SER A 73 -0.06 -16.19 -14.62
N PHE A 74 -0.06 -15.61 -13.42
CA PHE A 74 0.10 -16.25 -12.11
C PHE A 74 -1.08 -15.82 -11.22
N GLY A 75 -1.93 -16.76 -10.82
CA GLY A 75 -3.17 -16.48 -10.09
C GLY A 75 -4.14 -15.56 -10.86
N GLY A 76 -4.13 -15.64 -12.19
CA GLY A 76 -4.90 -14.75 -13.07
C GLY A 76 -4.32 -13.34 -13.25
N LYS A 77 -3.18 -13.00 -12.62
CA LYS A 77 -2.46 -11.73 -12.83
C LYS A 77 -1.33 -11.91 -13.84
N MET A 78 -1.21 -11.00 -14.81
CA MET A 78 -0.21 -11.09 -15.88
C MET A 78 1.24 -11.10 -15.36
N SER A 79 2.10 -11.89 -15.99
CA SER A 79 3.55 -11.84 -15.76
C SER A 79 4.13 -10.46 -16.09
N LYS A 80 5.16 -10.00 -15.37
CA LYS A 80 5.89 -8.76 -15.68
C LYS A 80 6.54 -8.82 -17.07
N SER A 81 7.05 -9.99 -17.43
CA SER A 81 7.55 -10.34 -18.76
C SER A 81 7.63 -11.86 -18.89
N PHE A 82 7.75 -12.37 -20.11
CA PHE A 82 8.09 -13.76 -20.37
C PHE A 82 8.94 -13.90 -21.63
N GLU A 83 9.73 -14.96 -21.70
CA GLU A 83 10.61 -15.32 -22.80
C GLU A 83 10.31 -16.77 -23.23
N ILE A 84 10.09 -16.99 -24.53
CA ILE A 84 9.89 -18.33 -25.10
C ILE A 84 11.27 -18.90 -25.44
N ILE A 85 11.77 -19.82 -24.61
CA ILE A 85 13.09 -20.43 -24.78
C ILE A 85 13.06 -21.50 -25.89
N ASN A 86 11.93 -22.22 -26.00
CA ASN A 86 11.58 -23.13 -27.08
C ASN A 86 10.09 -23.53 -26.96
N ASP A 87 9.58 -24.37 -27.85
CA ASP A 87 8.17 -24.78 -27.85
C ASP A 87 7.70 -25.51 -26.57
N SER A 88 8.65 -26.01 -25.76
CA SER A 88 8.38 -26.74 -24.52
C SER A 88 8.80 -26.01 -23.25
N VAL A 89 9.42 -24.81 -23.35
CA VAL A 89 9.93 -24.05 -22.20
C VAL A 89 9.71 -22.54 -22.35
N ILE A 90 9.08 -21.94 -21.35
CA ILE A 90 9.00 -20.49 -21.13
C ILE A 90 9.71 -20.14 -19.81
N HIS A 91 10.45 -19.03 -19.78
CA HIS A 91 10.80 -18.34 -18.54
C HIS A 91 9.85 -17.15 -18.36
N ALA A 92 9.21 -17.01 -17.20
CA ALA A 92 8.28 -15.92 -16.93
C ALA A 92 8.60 -15.22 -15.60
N VAL A 93 8.74 -13.90 -15.65
CA VAL A 93 9.02 -13.06 -14.48
C VAL A 93 7.70 -12.70 -13.81
N ILE A 94 7.59 -12.99 -12.51
CA ILE A 94 6.40 -12.69 -11.72
C ILE A 94 6.24 -11.16 -11.60
N GLY A 95 5.05 -10.66 -11.93
CA GLY A 95 4.65 -9.28 -11.70
C GLY A 95 4.01 -9.10 -10.33
N PHE A 96 2.97 -8.26 -10.26
CA PHE A 96 2.07 -8.23 -9.12
C PHE A 96 1.15 -9.47 -9.20
N GLY A 97 1.57 -10.56 -8.56
CA GLY A 97 0.99 -11.89 -8.77
C GLY A 97 -0.23 -12.20 -7.88
N GLY A 98 -0.78 -13.40 -8.09
CA GLY A 98 -1.69 -14.04 -7.14
C GLY A 98 -1.39 -15.54 -7.05
N SER A 99 -1.84 -16.20 -5.98
CA SER A 99 -1.80 -17.66 -5.86
C SER A 99 -2.89 -18.31 -6.73
N GLY A 100 -2.73 -19.59 -7.09
CA GLY A 100 -3.70 -20.36 -7.84
C GLY A 100 -3.10 -21.03 -9.07
N THR A 101 -3.50 -20.60 -10.26
CA THR A 101 -3.06 -21.18 -11.54
C THR A 101 -1.89 -20.42 -12.18
N VAL A 102 -0.96 -21.15 -12.77
CA VAL A 102 -0.12 -20.63 -13.87
C VAL A 102 -0.88 -20.85 -15.17
N SER A 103 -1.03 -19.81 -15.99
CA SER A 103 -1.67 -19.91 -17.30
C SER A 103 -0.72 -19.54 -18.44
N VAL A 104 -0.79 -20.27 -19.56
CA VAL A 104 -0.17 -19.87 -20.83
C VAL A 104 -1.27 -19.71 -21.87
N THR A 105 -1.24 -18.61 -22.62
CA THR A 105 -2.17 -18.31 -23.71
C THR A 105 -1.41 -18.21 -25.03
N ASN A 106 -1.89 -18.90 -26.06
CA ASN A 106 -1.45 -18.71 -27.45
C ASN A 106 -2.64 -18.39 -28.36
N HIS A 107 -2.40 -18.26 -29.67
CA HIS A 107 -3.41 -17.89 -30.67
C HIS A 107 -4.60 -18.88 -30.82
N LYS A 108 -4.56 -20.03 -30.14
CA LYS A 108 -5.65 -21.04 -30.06
C LYS A 108 -6.36 -21.08 -28.71
N GLY A 109 -5.95 -20.26 -27.74
CA GLY A 109 -6.56 -20.14 -26.42
C GLY A 109 -5.58 -20.38 -25.26
N THR A 110 -6.16 -20.47 -24.07
CA THR A 110 -5.44 -20.56 -22.78
C THR A 110 -5.50 -21.96 -22.19
N LYS A 111 -4.42 -22.39 -21.52
CA LYS A 111 -4.45 -23.49 -20.55
C LYS A 111 -3.81 -23.10 -19.23
N PHE A 112 -4.25 -23.79 -18.19
CA PHE A 112 -3.96 -23.53 -16.78
C PHE A 112 -3.33 -24.77 -16.16
N LEU A 113 -2.48 -24.57 -15.15
CA LEU A 113 -2.06 -25.60 -14.20
C LEU A 113 -2.10 -24.99 -12.79
N GLU A 114 -2.77 -25.68 -11.87
CA GLU A 114 -2.94 -25.25 -10.47
C GLU A 114 -1.67 -25.49 -9.63
N GLY A 115 -1.61 -24.86 -8.45
CA GLY A 115 -0.58 -25.12 -7.44
C GLY A 115 0.55 -24.08 -7.36
N PHE A 116 0.34 -22.86 -7.88
CA PHE A 116 1.28 -21.76 -7.69
C PHE A 116 0.96 -20.94 -6.43
N THR A 117 1.96 -20.67 -5.60
CA THR A 117 1.85 -19.81 -4.42
C THR A 117 2.57 -18.49 -4.66
N TYR A 118 1.84 -17.39 -4.72
CA TYR A 118 2.46 -16.07 -4.74
C TYR A 118 2.97 -15.70 -3.34
N ILE A 119 4.28 -15.53 -3.21
CA ILE A 119 4.91 -15.05 -1.98
C ILE A 119 4.75 -13.54 -1.95
N VAL A 120 3.82 -13.08 -1.10
CA VAL A 120 3.68 -11.67 -0.76
C VAL A 120 4.87 -11.26 0.10
N VAL A 121 5.84 -10.55 -0.48
CA VAL A 121 6.86 -9.85 0.31
C VAL A 121 6.26 -8.53 0.78
N ILE A 122 5.71 -8.57 1.98
CA ILE A 122 5.50 -7.37 2.79
C ILE A 122 6.90 -6.78 3.06
N PRO A 123 7.24 -5.56 2.61
CA PRO A 123 8.44 -4.88 3.10
C PRO A 123 8.29 -4.74 4.61
N PRO A 124 9.35 -4.92 5.41
CA PRO A 124 9.22 -4.85 6.87
C PRO A 124 8.61 -3.50 7.24
N THR A 125 7.40 -3.52 7.80
CA THR A 125 6.64 -2.31 8.14
C THR A 125 7.57 -1.42 8.95
N PRO A 126 7.91 -0.20 8.48
CA PRO A 126 8.70 0.71 9.30
C PRO A 126 7.96 0.86 10.62
N ASN A 127 8.66 0.69 11.74
CA ASN A 127 8.11 1.03 13.04
C ASN A 127 8.47 2.50 13.30
N PRO A 128 7.57 3.47 13.01
CA PRO A 128 7.90 4.87 13.18
C PRO A 128 8.04 5.18 14.66
N ASN A 129 9.04 6.01 15.00
CA ASN A 129 9.02 6.70 16.29
C ASN A 129 7.77 7.60 16.30
N LEU A 130 6.78 7.26 17.12
CA LEU A 130 5.50 7.96 17.23
C LEU A 130 5.65 9.37 17.81
N ALA A 131 6.75 9.63 18.52
CA ALA A 131 7.12 10.94 19.06
C ALA A 131 7.87 11.83 18.04
N LEU A 132 8.36 11.27 16.93
CA LEU A 132 9.18 11.99 15.95
C LEU A 132 8.46 13.23 15.38
N ASN A 133 9.11 14.40 15.51
CA ASN A 133 8.62 15.71 15.11
C ASN A 133 7.22 16.07 15.67
N LYS A 134 6.87 15.52 16.84
CA LYS A 134 5.66 15.87 17.61
C LYS A 134 5.88 17.11 18.47
N SER A 135 4.95 17.39 19.38
CA SER A 135 5.03 18.52 20.32
C SER A 135 5.51 18.05 21.68
N ALA A 136 6.68 18.54 22.12
CA ALA A 136 7.24 18.27 23.44
C ALA A 136 7.15 19.47 24.38
N THR A 137 7.16 19.21 25.68
CA THR A 137 7.15 20.18 26.78
C THR A 137 7.92 19.63 27.97
N ALA A 138 8.49 20.50 28.82
CA ALA A 138 9.24 20.09 29.99
C ALA A 138 8.97 21.02 31.20
N SER A 139 9.44 20.61 32.38
CA SER A 139 9.50 21.48 33.56
C SER A 139 10.41 22.70 33.36
N SER A 140 11.38 22.59 32.45
CA SER A 140 12.55 23.46 32.35
C SER A 140 13.38 23.11 31.12
N ALA A 141 14.03 24.10 30.53
CA ALA A 141 15.13 23.91 29.58
C ALA A 141 16.29 24.86 29.95
N SER A 142 17.53 24.36 30.01
CA SER A 142 18.70 25.20 30.35
C SER A 142 19.24 26.01 29.18
N SER A 143 19.09 25.48 27.97
CA SER A 143 19.77 25.96 26.75
C SER A 143 19.18 25.39 25.46
N ASN A 144 18.62 24.18 25.51
CA ASN A 144 18.21 23.40 24.34
C ASN A 144 16.70 23.17 24.38
N SER A 145 16.01 23.33 23.24
CA SER A 145 14.56 23.12 23.15
C SER A 145 14.18 21.65 23.34
N GLU A 146 12.99 21.44 23.90
CA GLU A 146 12.35 20.13 24.09
C GLU A 146 12.16 19.35 22.78
N ALA A 147 12.07 20.04 21.64
CA ALA A 147 11.98 19.42 20.32
C ALA A 147 13.28 18.68 19.91
N LEU A 148 14.43 19.07 20.48
CA LEU A 148 15.74 18.44 20.23
C LEU A 148 15.91 17.12 21.02
N ALA A 149 14.82 16.43 21.29
CA ALA A 149 14.80 15.10 21.89
C ALA A 149 13.76 14.19 21.20
N ILE A 150 13.24 14.64 20.06
CA ILE A 150 12.25 13.96 19.21
C ILE A 150 12.43 14.39 17.74
N ASP A 151 13.63 14.79 17.32
CA ASP A 151 13.92 15.27 15.96
C ASP A 151 14.57 14.20 15.05
N GLY A 152 15.09 13.12 15.65
CA GLY A 152 15.77 12.02 14.99
C GLY A 152 17.29 12.20 14.83
N ASP A 153 17.88 13.25 15.39
CA ASP A 153 19.31 13.54 15.30
C ASP A 153 20.03 13.28 16.64
N LEU A 154 20.79 12.17 16.68
CA LEU A 154 21.50 11.73 17.89
C LEU A 154 22.58 12.72 18.38
N ASP A 155 23.03 13.67 17.55
CA ASP A 155 23.95 14.72 17.97
C ASP A 155 23.25 15.85 18.76
N THR A 156 21.97 16.13 18.50
CA THR A 156 21.15 17.07 19.29
C THR A 156 20.79 16.49 20.67
N HIS A 157 20.10 17.25 21.52
CA HIS A 157 19.59 16.81 22.83
C HIS A 157 18.76 17.91 23.52
N TRP A 158 17.77 17.53 24.32
CA TRP A 158 17.20 18.39 25.37
C TRP A 158 18.09 18.35 26.64
N THR A 159 18.05 19.42 27.44
CA THR A 159 18.78 19.50 28.73
C THR A 159 17.96 20.26 29.78
N ALA A 160 17.81 19.65 30.96
CA ALA A 160 17.11 20.24 32.10
C ALA A 160 17.89 21.40 32.76
N SER A 161 17.19 22.22 33.56
CA SER A 161 17.86 23.17 34.46
C SER A 161 18.61 22.46 35.60
N GLU A 162 19.27 23.22 36.48
CA GLU A 162 19.81 22.64 37.71
C GLU A 162 18.68 22.25 38.67
N GLY A 163 18.68 20.98 39.07
CA GLY A 163 17.67 20.39 39.93
C GLY A 163 17.71 18.86 39.85
N ASP A 164 17.06 18.20 40.80
CA ASP A 164 16.80 16.76 40.74
C ASP A 164 15.34 16.47 40.35
N ASP A 165 14.36 17.27 40.81
CA ASP A 165 12.94 17.13 40.44
C ASP A 165 12.62 17.79 39.08
N HIS A 166 12.49 16.99 38.01
CA HIS A 166 12.20 17.48 36.65
C HIS A 166 11.21 16.58 35.90
N TRP A 167 10.62 17.08 34.81
CA TRP A 167 9.80 16.26 33.91
C TRP A 167 9.93 16.69 32.45
N TYR A 168 9.70 15.75 31.54
CA TYR A 168 9.61 15.95 30.09
C TYR A 168 8.41 15.15 29.55
N LYS A 169 7.69 15.68 28.56
CA LYS A 169 6.43 15.11 28.04
C LYS A 169 6.25 15.39 26.54
N VAL A 170 5.87 14.37 25.78
CA VAL A 170 5.44 14.45 24.37
C VAL A 170 3.92 14.30 24.27
N ASP A 171 3.28 15.10 23.40
CA ASP A 171 1.93 14.87 22.88
C ASP A 171 2.03 14.22 21.49
N LEU A 172 1.64 12.95 21.38
CA LEU A 172 1.63 12.16 20.15
C LEU A 172 0.55 12.64 19.13
N GLN A 173 -0.26 13.63 19.51
CA GLN A 173 -1.37 14.29 18.80
C GLN A 173 -2.67 13.47 18.72
N ARG A 174 -2.60 12.16 18.97
CA ARG A 174 -3.74 11.25 19.15
C ARG A 174 -3.38 10.13 20.11
N VAL A 175 -4.38 9.31 20.50
CA VAL A 175 -4.13 8.05 21.18
C VAL A 175 -3.52 7.04 20.21
N TYR A 176 -2.54 6.28 20.69
CA TYR A 176 -1.96 5.07 20.12
C TYR A 176 -1.93 4.00 21.22
N GLU A 177 -2.03 2.72 20.87
CA GLU A 177 -1.55 1.66 21.76
C GLU A 177 -0.03 1.62 21.69
N ILE A 178 0.66 1.75 22.83
CA ILE A 178 2.13 1.76 22.91
C ILE A 178 2.64 0.80 23.98
N ASN A 179 3.83 0.25 23.76
CA ASN A 179 4.42 -0.75 24.65
C ASN A 179 5.95 -0.63 24.81
N ARG A 180 6.60 0.31 24.09
CA ARG A 180 8.05 0.55 24.14
C ARG A 180 8.35 2.05 24.11
N ILE A 181 9.12 2.51 25.09
CA ILE A 181 9.76 3.83 25.11
C ILE A 181 11.27 3.59 25.00
N HIS A 182 11.94 4.27 24.09
CA HIS A 182 13.39 4.15 23.88
C HIS A 182 14.05 5.50 24.21
N ILE A 183 15.08 5.49 25.05
CA ILE A 183 15.75 6.72 25.50
C ILE A 183 17.24 6.63 25.20
N VAL A 184 17.75 7.64 24.47
CA VAL A 184 19.17 7.83 24.19
C VAL A 184 19.71 8.90 25.13
N TRP A 185 20.12 8.51 26.35
CA TRP A 185 20.71 9.43 27.31
C TRP A 185 22.08 9.94 26.81
N LYS A 186 22.38 11.23 27.03
CA LYS A 186 23.77 11.71 27.02
C LYS A 186 24.48 11.18 28.28
N ALA A 187 25.72 11.61 28.53
CA ALA A 187 26.47 11.25 29.74
C ALA A 187 25.85 11.74 31.08
N ALA A 188 24.70 12.44 31.04
CA ALA A 188 24.00 12.97 32.21
C ALA A 188 22.56 12.42 32.25
N TYR A 189 22.37 11.36 33.03
CA TYR A 189 21.16 10.52 33.04
C TYR A 189 20.45 10.52 34.40
N ALA A 190 19.23 9.98 34.44
CA ALA A 190 18.51 9.75 35.70
C ALA A 190 18.81 8.38 36.30
N SER A 191 19.12 8.37 37.59
CA SER A 191 19.21 7.15 38.39
C SER A 191 17.85 6.77 38.99
N GLU A 192 17.01 7.75 39.29
CA GLU A 192 15.66 7.56 39.81
C GLU A 192 14.65 8.30 38.93
N PHE A 193 13.73 7.56 38.31
CA PHE A 193 12.71 8.12 37.40
C PHE A 193 11.52 7.17 37.21
N GLU A 194 10.42 7.72 36.69
CA GLU A 194 9.22 7.02 36.24
C GLU A 194 8.91 7.36 34.78
N LEU A 195 8.41 6.38 34.03
CA LEU A 195 7.77 6.60 32.73
C LEU A 195 6.25 6.47 32.92
N GLN A 196 5.52 7.46 32.43
CA GLN A 196 4.08 7.58 32.60
C GLN A 196 3.37 7.85 31.28
N VAL A 197 2.15 7.34 31.15
CA VAL A 197 1.28 7.54 29.98
C VAL A 197 -0.08 8.10 30.38
N SER A 198 -0.74 8.78 29.46
CA SER A 198 -2.07 9.39 29.65
C SER A 198 -2.78 9.56 28.30
N THR A 199 -4.11 9.50 28.29
CA THR A 199 -4.95 9.83 27.12
C THR A 199 -5.53 11.26 27.19
N ASP A 200 -5.52 11.89 28.37
CA ASP A 200 -6.26 13.13 28.69
C ASP A 200 -5.38 14.31 29.15
N ASP A 201 -4.07 14.10 29.34
CA ASP A 201 -3.09 15.03 29.95
C ASP A 201 -3.39 15.44 31.41
N VAL A 202 -4.25 14.70 32.10
CA VAL A 202 -4.66 14.94 33.49
C VAL A 202 -4.39 13.72 34.36
N SER A 203 -4.82 12.55 33.89
CA SER A 203 -4.73 11.25 34.55
C SER A 203 -3.51 10.50 33.99
N PHE A 204 -2.46 10.33 34.78
CA PHE A 204 -1.23 9.63 34.37
C PHE A 204 -1.07 8.29 35.10
N THR A 205 -0.74 7.26 34.32
CA THR A 205 -0.43 5.90 34.79
C THR A 205 1.06 5.63 34.62
N THR A 206 1.76 5.27 35.69
CA THR A 206 3.17 4.82 35.62
C THR A 206 3.25 3.43 35.01
N VAL A 207 3.96 3.30 33.88
CA VAL A 207 4.21 2.05 33.16
C VAL A 207 5.58 1.44 33.44
N TYR A 208 6.54 2.26 33.91
CA TYR A 208 7.86 1.82 34.33
C TYR A 208 8.40 2.73 35.44
N SER A 209 9.18 2.18 36.39
CA SER A 209 9.90 2.95 37.39
C SER A 209 11.23 2.30 37.76
N THR A 210 12.22 3.11 38.14
CA THR A 210 13.51 2.62 38.64
C THR A 210 14.12 3.58 39.66
N THR A 211 14.97 3.04 40.55
CA THR A 211 15.79 3.76 41.52
C THR A 211 17.31 3.51 41.29
N SER A 212 17.66 2.81 40.22
CA SER A 212 19.04 2.49 39.83
C SER A 212 19.23 2.46 38.31
N GLY A 213 18.74 3.46 37.59
CA GLY A 213 19.03 3.66 36.17
C GLY A 213 20.51 3.97 35.92
N GLU A 214 21.07 3.46 34.82
CA GLU A 214 22.51 3.55 34.48
C GLU A 214 22.82 4.48 33.29
N GLY A 215 21.79 5.02 32.63
CA GLY A 215 21.92 5.85 31.42
C GLY A 215 22.17 5.03 30.15
N GLY A 216 22.86 5.63 29.17
CA GLY A 216 23.12 5.02 27.87
C GLY A 216 21.91 5.00 26.93
N THR A 217 21.83 3.99 26.07
CA THR A 217 20.72 3.78 25.14
C THR A 217 19.90 2.58 25.61
N VAL A 218 18.62 2.79 25.95
CA VAL A 218 17.81 1.77 26.64
C VAL A 218 16.37 1.72 26.13
N ASP A 219 15.89 0.51 25.86
CA ASP A 219 14.48 0.18 25.64
C ASP A 219 13.76 -0.15 26.96
N TYR A 220 12.70 0.59 27.25
CA TYR A 220 11.78 0.33 28.35
C TYR A 220 10.49 -0.25 27.78
N LYS A 221 10.28 -1.56 27.99
CA LYS A 221 9.11 -2.30 27.51
C LYS A 221 8.10 -2.55 28.63
N PHE A 222 6.82 -2.50 28.29
CA PHE A 222 5.67 -2.69 29.16
C PHE A 222 4.52 -3.36 28.38
N GLU A 223 3.37 -3.60 29.00
CA GLU A 223 2.18 -4.14 28.32
C GLU A 223 1.54 -3.07 27.41
N ASP A 224 0.84 -3.49 26.34
CA ASP A 224 0.14 -2.58 25.42
C ASP A 224 -0.81 -1.64 26.21
N THR A 225 -0.60 -0.34 26.08
CA THR A 225 -1.33 0.68 26.86
C THR A 225 -1.72 1.90 26.00
N PRO A 226 -2.98 2.38 26.05
CA PRO A 226 -3.42 3.53 25.29
C PRO A 226 -2.79 4.83 25.81
N ALA A 227 -2.05 5.52 24.95
CA ALA A 227 -1.37 6.77 25.26
C ALA A 227 -1.54 7.82 24.15
N ARG A 228 -1.87 9.05 24.54
CA ARG A 228 -1.63 10.25 23.73
C ARG A 228 -0.45 11.06 24.26
N TYR A 229 -0.28 11.08 25.58
CA TYR A 229 0.75 11.83 26.27
C TYR A 229 1.71 10.85 26.94
N VAL A 230 2.99 10.96 26.62
CA VAL A 230 4.06 10.13 27.21
C VAL A 230 5.01 11.04 27.96
N LYS A 231 5.29 10.71 29.22
CA LYS A 231 6.03 11.56 30.17
C LYS A 231 7.10 10.77 30.89
N ILE A 232 8.25 11.40 31.13
CA ILE A 232 9.22 10.97 32.13
C ILE A 232 9.18 11.92 33.33
N LEU A 233 9.05 11.38 34.54
CA LEU A 233 9.31 12.09 35.80
C LEU A 233 10.71 11.73 36.26
N LEU A 234 11.55 12.73 36.48
CA LEU A 234 12.95 12.62 36.85
C LEU A 234 13.06 13.01 38.32
N HIS A 235 13.53 12.09 39.16
CA HIS A 235 13.57 12.26 40.62
C HIS A 235 15.00 12.39 41.17
N LYS A 236 16.00 11.85 40.47
CA LYS A 236 17.41 11.91 40.91
C LYS A 236 18.44 11.73 39.79
N ARG A 237 19.37 12.69 39.66
CA ARG A 237 20.50 12.59 38.71
C ARG A 237 21.44 11.44 39.09
N GLY A 238 21.89 10.68 38.08
CA GLY A 238 22.93 9.66 38.23
C GLY A 238 24.36 10.22 38.19
N THR A 239 24.51 11.49 37.81
CA THR A 239 25.80 12.22 37.81
C THR A 239 25.60 13.62 38.42
N THR A 240 26.67 14.42 38.52
CA THR A 240 26.58 15.82 38.96
C THR A 240 26.05 16.77 37.87
N SER A 241 25.74 16.27 36.67
CA SER A 241 25.29 17.05 35.52
C SER A 241 23.78 16.97 35.35
N ASN A 242 23.14 18.05 34.86
CA ASN A 242 21.70 18.10 34.61
C ASN A 242 21.28 17.04 33.57
N TYR A 243 20.07 16.49 33.73
CA TYR A 243 19.53 15.47 32.83
C TYR A 243 19.56 15.90 31.36
N SER A 244 19.96 14.99 30.48
CA SER A 244 19.96 15.22 29.04
C SER A 244 19.88 13.92 28.25
N PHE A 245 19.05 13.90 27.21
CA PHE A 245 18.93 12.81 26.24
C PHE A 245 18.83 13.37 24.81
N SER A 246 19.43 12.67 23.85
CA SER A 246 19.34 12.96 22.41
C SER A 246 17.97 12.64 21.85
N GLU A 247 17.34 11.55 22.32
CA GLU A 247 16.07 11.06 21.80
C GLU A 247 15.24 10.43 22.92
N PHE A 248 13.92 10.62 22.83
CA PHE A 248 12.86 10.07 23.66
C PHE A 248 11.78 9.51 22.73
N GLU A 249 12.07 8.33 22.19
CA GLU A 249 11.27 7.70 21.14
C GLU A 249 10.14 6.87 21.73
N VAL A 250 9.01 6.79 21.01
CA VAL A 250 7.81 6.06 21.45
C VAL A 250 7.37 5.11 20.35
N TYR A 251 7.02 3.87 20.71
CA TYR A 251 6.72 2.80 19.75
C TYR A 251 5.61 1.84 20.22
N ALA A 252 4.92 1.28 19.23
CA ALA A 252 4.23 -0.01 19.33
C ALA A 252 5.16 -1.09 18.75
N ASP A 253 5.43 -2.17 19.46
CA ASP A 253 6.35 -3.23 19.04
C ASP A 253 5.72 -4.62 19.25
N PRO A 254 5.25 -5.31 18.20
CA PRO A 254 5.39 -4.97 16.77
C PRO A 254 4.55 -3.75 16.33
N PRO A 255 4.91 -3.08 15.23
CA PRO A 255 4.12 -1.98 14.69
C PRO A 255 2.76 -2.46 14.14
N PRO A 256 1.74 -1.57 14.06
CA PRO A 256 0.41 -1.91 13.56
C PRO A 256 0.44 -2.49 12.15
N VAL A 257 -0.29 -3.59 11.94
CA VAL A 257 -0.33 -4.31 10.66
C VAL A 257 -1.39 -3.67 9.74
N ASN A 258 -0.96 -3.21 8.56
CA ASN A 258 -1.89 -2.76 7.52
C ASN A 258 -2.68 -3.97 6.95
N LEU A 259 -3.91 -4.14 7.42
CA LEU A 259 -4.84 -5.19 7.02
C LEU A 259 -5.28 -5.08 5.55
N ALA A 260 -5.16 -3.88 4.95
CA ALA A 260 -5.45 -3.63 3.53
C ALA A 260 -4.32 -4.06 2.59
N LEU A 261 -3.13 -4.35 3.10
CA LEU A 261 -1.94 -4.59 2.29
C LEU A 261 -2.08 -5.87 1.43
N PHE A 262 -1.85 -5.70 0.13
CA PHE A 262 -2.06 -6.67 -0.96
C PHE A 262 -3.47 -7.28 -1.05
N LYS A 263 -4.50 -6.59 -0.53
CA LYS A 263 -5.91 -6.99 -0.63
C LYS A 263 -6.55 -6.62 -1.98
N THR A 264 -7.80 -7.01 -2.17
CA THR A 264 -8.54 -6.76 -3.42
C THR A 264 -9.19 -5.37 -3.39
N GLY A 265 -8.56 -4.40 -4.04
CA GLY A 265 -9.16 -3.10 -4.35
C GLY A 265 -10.11 -3.17 -5.56
N SER A 266 -11.14 -2.33 -5.54
CA SER A 266 -12.11 -2.12 -6.64
C SER A 266 -12.60 -0.67 -6.63
N SER A 267 -13.10 -0.14 -7.76
CA SER A 267 -13.60 1.24 -7.83
C SER A 267 -14.76 1.40 -8.81
N SER A 268 -15.44 2.55 -8.74
CA SER A 268 -16.47 2.98 -9.70
C SER A 268 -15.97 3.15 -11.15
N GLY A 269 -14.65 3.27 -11.33
CA GLY A 269 -14.00 3.59 -12.60
C GLY A 269 -12.67 4.28 -12.32
N ASP A 270 -11.62 3.83 -13.02
CA ASP A 270 -10.24 4.22 -12.74
C ASP A 270 -9.42 4.53 -14.00
N PHE A 271 -8.43 5.41 -13.83
CA PHE A 271 -7.30 5.55 -14.76
C PHE A 271 -6.08 4.74 -14.29
N ASN A 272 -5.92 4.56 -12.97
CA ASN A 272 -4.87 3.75 -12.35
C ASN A 272 -5.51 2.65 -11.49
N SER A 273 -5.07 1.39 -11.65
CA SER A 273 -5.63 0.22 -10.96
C SER A 273 -5.86 0.41 -9.45
N PRO A 274 -7.02 0.01 -8.89
CA PRO A 274 -7.30 0.05 -7.45
C PRO A 274 -6.30 -0.68 -6.55
N SER A 275 -5.51 -1.61 -7.09
CA SER A 275 -4.43 -2.29 -6.35
C SER A 275 -3.27 -1.37 -5.98
N LEU A 276 -3.09 -0.25 -6.70
CA LEU A 276 -1.97 0.69 -6.53
C LEU A 276 -2.16 1.65 -5.34
N ALA A 277 -3.08 1.34 -4.43
CA ALA A 277 -3.23 2.01 -3.14
C ALA A 277 -3.28 1.00 -1.97
N LEU A 278 -2.86 -0.23 -2.26
CA LEU A 278 -2.84 -1.38 -1.35
C LEU A 278 -1.51 -2.15 -1.52
N ASP A 279 -0.49 -1.55 -2.12
CA ASP A 279 0.78 -2.23 -2.44
C ASP A 279 1.95 -1.80 -1.56
N GLY A 280 1.75 -0.78 -0.72
CA GLY A 280 2.73 -0.31 0.26
C GLY A 280 3.87 0.53 -0.33
N ASP A 281 3.79 0.91 -1.62
CA ASP A 281 4.75 1.83 -2.25
C ASP A 281 4.12 3.24 -2.32
N PRO A 282 4.59 4.23 -1.53
CA PRO A 282 4.02 5.58 -1.52
C PRO A 282 4.27 6.38 -2.82
N ASN A 283 4.86 5.77 -3.85
CA ASN A 283 5.07 6.35 -5.18
C ASN A 283 4.06 5.81 -6.23
N THR A 284 3.30 4.76 -5.89
CA THR A 284 2.14 4.28 -6.67
C THR A 284 0.84 4.86 -6.11
N ARG A 285 -0.20 4.98 -6.94
CA ARG A 285 -1.52 5.44 -6.50
C ARG A 285 -2.66 4.91 -7.36
N TRP A 286 -3.81 4.63 -6.73
CA TRP A 286 -5.10 4.57 -7.43
C TRP A 286 -5.51 5.97 -7.91
N SER A 287 -6.28 6.05 -9.00
CA SER A 287 -6.93 7.28 -9.45
C SER A 287 -8.28 6.96 -10.06
N ALA A 288 -9.31 7.70 -9.62
CA ALA A 288 -10.60 7.77 -10.29
C ALA A 288 -10.47 8.24 -11.74
N THR A 289 -11.54 8.03 -12.52
CA THR A 289 -11.79 8.77 -13.77
C THR A 289 -12.08 10.26 -13.53
N GLU A 290 -12.33 11.04 -14.59
CA GLU A 290 -12.73 12.44 -14.44
C GLU A 290 -14.20 12.52 -13.96
N GLY A 291 -14.41 13.12 -12.79
CA GLY A 291 -15.74 13.33 -12.25
C GLY A 291 -15.78 13.68 -10.77
N ASP A 292 -17.01 13.75 -10.27
CA ASP A 292 -17.40 13.77 -8.86
C ASP A 292 -18.39 12.61 -8.67
N ASN A 293 -18.60 12.12 -7.43
CA ASN A 293 -19.39 10.93 -7.10
C ASN A 293 -18.76 9.60 -7.57
N HIS A 294 -17.51 9.37 -7.17
CA HIS A 294 -16.83 8.09 -7.32
C HIS A 294 -16.95 7.23 -6.05
N TRP A 295 -16.62 5.95 -6.13
CA TRP A 295 -16.37 5.11 -4.95
C TRP A 295 -15.13 4.25 -5.15
N TYR A 296 -14.48 3.91 -4.04
CA TYR A 296 -13.40 2.92 -3.95
C TYR A 296 -13.71 1.93 -2.82
N LYS A 297 -13.35 0.66 -2.98
CA LYS A 297 -13.65 -0.41 -2.02
C LYS A 297 -12.52 -1.43 -1.90
N VAL A 298 -12.18 -1.81 -0.67
CA VAL A 298 -11.29 -2.93 -0.32
C VAL A 298 -12.14 -4.12 0.15
N ASP A 299 -11.84 -5.32 -0.35
CA ASP A 299 -12.24 -6.61 0.26
C ASP A 299 -11.03 -7.20 1.01
N LEU A 300 -11.13 -7.29 2.33
CA LEU A 300 -10.11 -7.82 3.23
C LEU A 300 -9.97 -9.36 3.13
N GLY A 301 -10.88 -10.04 2.43
CA GLY A 301 -10.91 -11.48 2.18
C GLY A 301 -11.60 -12.31 3.27
N SER A 302 -11.74 -11.75 4.47
CA SER A 302 -12.44 -12.32 5.62
C SER A 302 -13.01 -11.21 6.50
N VAL A 303 -14.00 -11.51 7.33
CA VAL A 303 -14.42 -10.59 8.40
C VAL A 303 -13.29 -10.52 9.43
N VAL A 304 -12.87 -9.30 9.76
CA VAL A 304 -11.87 -8.96 10.79
C VAL A 304 -12.33 -7.70 11.52
N LYS A 305 -11.64 -7.32 12.60
CA LYS A 305 -11.89 -6.05 13.28
C LYS A 305 -11.08 -4.91 12.66
N VAL A 306 -11.67 -3.71 12.65
CA VAL A 306 -11.05 -2.46 12.20
C VAL A 306 -11.50 -1.31 13.11
N GLY A 307 -10.56 -0.52 13.63
CA GLY A 307 -10.83 0.76 14.31
C GLY A 307 -10.35 1.98 13.52
N ARG A 308 -9.36 1.80 12.64
CA ARG A 308 -8.65 2.89 11.96
C ARG A 308 -8.48 2.68 10.46
N ILE A 309 -8.68 3.76 9.72
CA ILE A 309 -8.37 3.89 8.29
C ILE A 309 -7.48 5.11 8.09
N TYR A 310 -6.36 4.94 7.41
CA TYR A 310 -5.39 6.00 7.12
C TYR A 310 -5.26 6.19 5.61
N ILE A 311 -5.45 7.43 5.15
CA ILE A 311 -5.45 7.77 3.72
C ILE A 311 -4.32 8.75 3.43
N MET A 312 -3.41 8.35 2.54
CA MET A 312 -2.37 9.21 2.00
C MET A 312 -2.86 9.82 0.68
N TRP A 313 -3.59 10.94 0.75
CA TRP A 313 -4.13 11.59 -0.43
C TRP A 313 -3.04 12.13 -1.36
N GLU A 314 -3.34 12.16 -2.66
CA GLU A 314 -2.60 12.99 -3.62
C GLU A 314 -2.97 14.48 -3.41
N GLY A 315 -2.28 15.40 -4.10
CA GLY A 315 -2.77 16.78 -4.25
C GLY A 315 -4.19 16.85 -4.84
N ALA A 316 -4.63 15.83 -5.59
CA ALA A 316 -6.00 15.63 -6.03
C ALA A 316 -6.83 14.74 -5.07
N TYR A 317 -7.39 15.35 -4.03
CA TYR A 317 -8.20 14.70 -2.98
C TYR A 317 -9.71 14.90 -3.17
N ALA A 318 -10.53 14.16 -2.40
CA ALA A 318 -11.95 14.45 -2.22
C ALA A 318 -12.16 15.44 -1.06
N SER A 319 -12.90 16.54 -1.29
CA SER A 319 -13.30 17.49 -0.24
C SER A 319 -14.56 17.03 0.50
N GLU A 320 -15.40 16.25 -0.17
CA GLU A 320 -16.62 15.65 0.39
C GLU A 320 -16.52 14.14 0.21
N TYR A 321 -16.54 13.39 1.32
CA TYR A 321 -16.47 11.94 1.31
C TYR A 321 -17.05 11.31 2.58
N ALA A 322 -17.44 10.04 2.47
CA ALA A 322 -17.90 9.20 3.57
C ALA A 322 -17.19 7.84 3.54
N ILE A 323 -16.93 7.25 4.70
CA ILE A 323 -16.30 5.94 4.87
C ILE A 323 -17.34 5.00 5.50
N GLU A 324 -17.54 3.86 4.85
CA GLU A 324 -18.57 2.88 5.19
C GLU A 324 -17.96 1.47 5.36
N LEU A 325 -18.47 0.72 6.33
CA LEU A 325 -18.09 -0.67 6.63
C LEU A 325 -19.22 -1.64 6.29
N SER A 326 -18.88 -2.86 5.89
CA SER A 326 -19.82 -3.94 5.58
C SER A 326 -19.21 -5.33 5.80
N VAL A 327 -20.02 -6.29 6.24
CA VAL A 327 -19.63 -7.71 6.35
C VAL A 327 -20.03 -8.55 5.14
N ASP A 328 -20.95 -8.04 4.30
CA ASP A 328 -21.68 -8.80 3.27
C ASP A 328 -21.57 -8.23 1.84
N ASP A 329 -21.06 -7.00 1.68
CA ASP A 329 -21.06 -6.19 0.44
C ASP A 329 -22.45 -5.75 -0.05
N GLU A 330 -23.50 -5.95 0.76
CA GLU A 330 -24.89 -5.55 0.48
C GLU A 330 -25.35 -4.41 1.42
N THR A 331 -25.12 -4.56 2.72
CA THR A 331 -25.49 -3.59 3.76
C THR A 331 -24.26 -2.87 4.28
N TYR A 332 -24.34 -1.54 4.34
CA TYR A 332 -23.22 -0.65 4.66
C TYR A 332 -23.59 0.31 5.80
N THR A 333 -22.65 0.52 6.72
CA THR A 333 -22.77 1.46 7.85
C THR A 333 -21.71 2.53 7.72
N GLU A 334 -22.10 3.80 7.66
CA GLU A 334 -21.17 4.93 7.72
C GLU A 334 -20.51 5.03 9.10
N VAL A 335 -19.18 5.13 9.13
CA VAL A 335 -18.38 5.34 10.35
C VAL A 335 -17.70 6.72 10.39
N PHE A 336 -17.62 7.42 9.25
CA PHE A 336 -17.09 8.77 9.14
C PHE A 336 -17.64 9.47 7.89
N SER A 337 -17.90 10.78 7.98
CA SER A 337 -18.15 11.62 6.80
C SER A 337 -17.65 13.06 7.00
N THR A 338 -17.33 13.73 5.89
CA THR A 338 -16.92 15.15 5.87
C THR A 338 -17.34 15.85 4.58
N THR A 339 -17.55 17.16 4.66
CA THR A 339 -17.80 18.07 3.53
C THR A 339 -16.70 19.12 3.35
N THR A 340 -15.64 19.05 4.17
CA THR A 340 -14.54 20.02 4.21
C THR A 340 -13.17 19.35 4.36
N GLY A 341 -12.99 18.17 3.76
CA GLY A 341 -11.70 17.49 3.68
C GLY A 341 -10.65 18.33 2.93
N THR A 342 -9.39 18.26 3.37
CA THR A 342 -8.27 19.10 2.88
C THR A 342 -7.19 18.35 2.12
N GLY A 343 -7.31 17.03 1.98
CA GLY A 343 -6.24 16.16 1.48
C GLY A 343 -5.08 16.02 2.47
N GLY A 344 -3.91 15.63 1.97
CA GLY A 344 -2.74 15.28 2.79
C GLY A 344 -2.82 13.87 3.37
N ASN A 345 -2.16 13.64 4.50
CA ASN A 345 -2.24 12.36 5.21
C ASN A 345 -3.27 12.48 6.34
N VAL A 346 -4.28 11.60 6.36
CA VAL A 346 -5.42 11.69 7.28
C VAL A 346 -5.68 10.35 7.96
N ASP A 347 -5.72 10.36 9.29
CA ASP A 347 -6.20 9.24 10.10
C ASP A 347 -7.69 9.42 10.42
N HIS A 348 -8.48 8.38 10.14
CA HIS A 348 -9.86 8.21 10.59
C HIS A 348 -9.87 7.12 11.65
N ILE A 349 -10.41 7.42 12.84
CA ILE A 349 -10.49 6.50 13.99
C ILE A 349 -11.96 6.45 14.44
N PHE A 350 -12.47 5.25 14.68
CA PHE A 350 -13.85 4.97 15.04
C PHE A 350 -13.94 3.73 15.95
N GLU A 351 -15.11 3.48 16.53
CA GLU A 351 -15.34 2.31 17.39
C GLU A 351 -15.03 1.00 16.66
N GLN A 352 -14.24 0.14 17.29
CA GLN A 352 -13.66 -1.05 16.66
C GLN A 352 -14.76 -2.03 16.18
N THR A 353 -14.93 -2.14 14.86
CA THR A 353 -16.08 -2.78 14.22
C THR A 353 -15.66 -4.00 13.40
N GLU A 354 -16.47 -5.07 13.42
CA GLU A 354 -16.30 -6.23 12.55
C GLU A 354 -16.71 -5.88 11.10
N THR A 355 -15.79 -6.08 10.15
CA THR A 355 -15.99 -5.74 8.74
C THR A 355 -15.18 -6.68 7.83
N ARG A 356 -15.63 -6.85 6.59
CA ARG A 356 -14.85 -7.46 5.50
C ARG A 356 -14.61 -6.46 4.36
N TYR A 357 -15.57 -5.58 4.13
CA TYR A 357 -15.60 -4.63 3.02
C TYR A 357 -15.55 -3.22 3.56
N ILE A 358 -14.60 -2.44 3.07
CA ILE A 358 -14.44 -1.03 3.41
C ILE A 358 -14.63 -0.22 2.14
N ARG A 359 -15.59 0.69 2.14
CA ARG A 359 -15.92 1.54 0.99
C ARG A 359 -15.76 3.01 1.37
N ILE A 360 -15.12 3.78 0.50
CA ILE A 360 -15.11 5.24 0.58
C ILE A 360 -15.93 5.81 -0.58
N GLN A 361 -16.97 6.57 -0.24
CA GLN A 361 -17.74 7.40 -1.17
C GLN A 361 -16.99 8.70 -1.38
N LEU A 362 -16.60 8.99 -2.61
CA LEU A 362 -15.82 10.16 -2.99
C LEU A 362 -16.77 11.11 -3.71
N ILE A 363 -17.49 11.90 -2.91
CA ILE A 363 -18.67 12.65 -3.36
C ILE A 363 -18.24 13.85 -4.22
N LYS A 364 -17.18 14.57 -3.83
CA LYS A 364 -16.78 15.81 -4.49
C LYS A 364 -15.27 16.05 -4.43
N ARG A 365 -14.66 16.48 -5.53
CA ARG A 365 -13.23 16.84 -5.59
C ARG A 365 -12.91 18.05 -4.71
N GLY A 366 -11.69 18.09 -4.19
CA GLY A 366 -11.09 19.29 -3.58
C GLY A 366 -10.30 20.17 -4.56
N THR A 367 -9.96 19.66 -5.74
CA THR A 367 -9.22 20.38 -6.79
C THR A 367 -9.84 20.08 -8.17
N PRO A 368 -9.39 20.72 -9.27
CA PRO A 368 -9.87 20.37 -10.62
C PRO A 368 -9.51 18.95 -11.08
N TRP A 369 -8.56 18.28 -10.40
CA TRP A 369 -7.98 16.99 -10.80
C TRP A 369 -8.74 15.78 -10.26
N ASN A 370 -8.53 14.61 -10.86
CA ASN A 370 -9.22 13.37 -10.50
C ASN A 370 -8.82 12.88 -9.10
N MET A 371 -9.79 12.42 -8.32
CA MET A 371 -9.57 11.91 -6.96
C MET A 371 -8.54 10.76 -6.96
N SER A 372 -7.47 10.90 -6.19
CA SER A 372 -6.43 9.87 -6.05
C SER A 372 -5.77 9.88 -4.67
N PHE A 373 -5.28 8.73 -4.25
CA PHE A 373 -4.51 8.53 -3.01
C PHE A 373 -3.45 7.46 -3.23
N TRP A 374 -2.26 7.70 -2.66
CA TRP A 374 -1.08 6.84 -2.78
C TRP A 374 -1.29 5.53 -2.03
N GLU A 375 -1.86 5.58 -0.82
CA GLU A 375 -2.14 4.42 0.01
C GLU A 375 -3.46 4.60 0.77
N PHE A 376 -4.21 3.50 0.91
CA PHE A 376 -5.42 3.37 1.72
C PHE A 376 -5.20 2.23 2.73
N GLN A 377 -4.77 2.58 3.92
CA GLN A 377 -4.30 1.64 4.95
C GLN A 377 -5.37 1.40 6.01
N VAL A 378 -5.42 0.19 6.54
CA VAL A 378 -6.50 -0.28 7.43
C VAL A 378 -5.86 -0.98 8.63
N PHE A 379 -6.27 -0.67 9.85
CA PHE A 379 -5.68 -1.21 11.07
C PHE A 379 -6.77 -1.68 12.07
N GLU A 380 -6.41 -2.60 12.97
CA GLU A 380 -7.32 -3.14 14.00
C GLU A 380 -7.51 -2.17 15.19
N GLU A 381 -6.47 -1.39 15.52
CA GLU A 381 -6.50 -0.21 16.42
C GLU A 381 -7.39 0.92 15.89
#